data_AF-A0A7W1KQE3-F1
#
_entry.id   AF-A0A7W1KQE3-F1
#
_cell.length_a   1.000
_cell.length_b   1.000
_cell.length_c   1.000
_cell.angle_alpha   90.00
_cell.angle_beta   90.00
_cell.angle_gamma   90.00
#
_symmetry.space_group_name_H-M   'P 1'
#
loop_
_entity.id
_entity.type
_entity.pdbx_description
1 polymer ?
#
loop_
_entity_poly.entity_id
_entity_poly.type
_entity_poly.pdbx_seq_one_letter_code
_entity_poly.pdbx_strand_id
1 'polypeptide(L)'
;MDRVGNIYSTNSISFPNQSDKVMLLRSTPDGNVTVLAGSTRGYRDGRGSEAQFSGVDGMAWAADGSLYVTDGVYVRRVTMDGVVATLGKGALTTSSYGEDLMGLAVSPSGSVYVADYSQRRVIQLLPDGNTRTISETGLFWSPTGITIVGEDLYVLEHLRMPLVILGDIGIGAYARVRRISPDGTVIRIATVWGGNTLTFAIVLLAIGALLIFVWRFRRRRKIRRSHRAAAA
;
A
#
# COMPACT_ATOMS: atom_id res chain seq x y z
N MET A 1 -19.82 -0.24 3.56
CA MET A 1 -21.26 -0.41 3.82
C MET A 1 -22.01 -0.14 2.53
N ASP A 2 -23.01 -0.93 2.17
CA ASP A 2 -23.90 -0.64 1.04
C ASP A 2 -25.04 0.34 1.44
N ARG A 3 -25.98 0.60 0.53
CA ARG A 3 -27.09 1.55 0.75
C ARG A 3 -28.12 1.11 1.80
N VAL A 4 -28.23 -0.18 2.10
CA VAL A 4 -29.17 -0.70 3.10
C VAL A 4 -28.45 -1.09 4.40
N GLY A 5 -27.15 -0.85 4.46
CA GLY A 5 -26.34 -0.98 5.66
C GLY A 5 -25.54 -2.26 5.79
N ASN A 6 -25.46 -3.08 4.75
CA ASN A 6 -24.65 -4.30 4.81
C ASN A 6 -23.16 -3.96 4.78
N ILE A 7 -22.37 -4.70 5.55
CA ILE A 7 -20.92 -4.63 5.60
C ILE A 7 -20.35 -5.84 4.88
N TYR A 8 -19.27 -5.64 4.14
CA TYR A 8 -18.59 -6.70 3.38
C TYR A 8 -17.18 -6.85 3.95
N SER A 9 -16.83 -8.09 4.24
CA SER A 9 -15.56 -8.45 4.86
C SER A 9 -15.04 -9.74 4.27
N THR A 10 -13.77 -10.03 4.50
CA THR A 10 -13.13 -11.26 4.05
C THR A 10 -12.67 -12.03 5.28
N ASN A 11 -12.65 -13.36 5.19
CA ASN A 11 -12.10 -14.20 6.24
C ASN A 11 -10.58 -14.40 6.13
N SER A 12 -9.93 -13.72 5.17
CA SER A 12 -8.51 -13.92 4.85
C SER A 12 -7.85 -12.59 4.50
N ILE A 13 -6.66 -12.38 5.06
CA ILE A 13 -5.69 -11.32 4.75
C ILE A 13 -4.39 -12.02 4.33
N SER A 14 -3.67 -11.47 3.33
CA SER A 14 -2.56 -12.11 2.60
C SER A 14 -1.26 -12.43 3.41
N PHE A 15 -1.35 -13.00 4.62
CA PHE A 15 -0.22 -13.38 5.49
C PHE A 15 0.11 -14.90 5.51
N PRO A 16 1.36 -15.31 5.80
CA PRO A 16 1.74 -16.72 5.91
C PRO A 16 1.01 -17.39 7.10
N ASN A 17 0.47 -18.60 6.89
CA ASN A 17 -0.47 -19.37 7.74
C ASN A 17 -1.98 -19.09 7.55
N GLN A 18 -2.39 -18.75 6.32
CA GLN A 18 -3.80 -18.53 5.96
C GLN A 18 -4.63 -19.82 5.89
N SER A 19 -5.94 -19.68 6.08
CA SER A 19 -6.92 -20.73 5.80
C SER A 19 -6.88 -21.15 4.33
N ASP A 20 -7.13 -22.44 4.06
CA ASP A 20 -7.30 -22.99 2.70
C ASP A 20 -8.51 -22.41 1.95
N LYS A 21 -9.29 -21.55 2.60
CA LYS A 21 -10.50 -20.93 2.07
C LYS A 21 -10.43 -19.41 2.15
N VAL A 22 -10.86 -18.75 1.08
CA VAL A 22 -11.03 -17.30 1.03
C VAL A 22 -12.47 -17.02 0.62
N MET A 23 -13.19 -16.34 1.51
CA MET A 23 -14.61 -16.05 1.44
C MET A 23 -14.83 -14.55 1.54
N LEU A 24 -15.70 -14.03 0.67
CA LEU A 24 -16.28 -12.71 0.80
C LEU A 24 -17.62 -12.85 1.54
N LEU A 25 -17.71 -12.22 2.69
CA LEU A 25 -18.84 -12.28 3.60
C LEU A 25 -19.68 -11.02 3.48
N ARG A 26 -21.00 -11.18 3.61
CA ARG A 26 -21.97 -10.10 3.74
C ARG A 26 -22.58 -10.16 5.13
N SER A 27 -22.41 -9.08 5.87
CA SER A 27 -22.98 -8.90 7.21
C SER A 27 -24.09 -7.86 7.14
N THR A 28 -25.26 -8.20 7.65
CA THR A 28 -26.45 -7.34 7.70
C THR A 28 -26.47 -6.50 8.99
N PRO A 29 -27.20 -5.37 9.05
CA PRO A 29 -27.27 -4.53 10.26
C PRO A 29 -27.79 -5.24 11.51
N ASP A 30 -28.61 -6.27 11.36
CA ASP A 30 -29.14 -7.13 12.42
C ASP A 30 -28.16 -8.26 12.83
N GLY A 31 -26.96 -8.30 12.21
CA GLY A 31 -25.87 -9.20 12.60
C GLY A 31 -25.84 -10.53 11.86
N ASN A 32 -26.74 -10.79 10.90
CA ASN A 32 -26.68 -12.01 10.10
C ASN A 32 -25.53 -11.95 9.10
N VAL A 33 -24.71 -12.99 9.07
CA VAL A 33 -23.56 -13.11 8.17
C VAL A 33 -23.78 -14.25 7.18
N THR A 34 -23.62 -13.96 5.89
CA THR A 34 -23.71 -14.95 4.80
C THR A 34 -22.47 -14.89 3.91
N VAL A 35 -22.16 -16.00 3.24
CA VAL A 35 -21.11 -16.02 2.21
C VAL A 35 -21.71 -15.49 0.91
N LEU A 36 -21.14 -14.41 0.39
CA LEU A 36 -21.51 -13.86 -0.92
C LEU A 36 -20.85 -14.66 -2.05
N ALA A 37 -19.55 -14.91 -1.91
CA ALA A 37 -18.75 -15.66 -2.88
C ALA A 37 -17.46 -16.19 -2.24
N GLY A 38 -16.84 -17.17 -2.89
CA GLY A 38 -15.57 -17.74 -2.48
C GLY A 38 -15.69 -19.18 -2.01
N SER A 39 -14.55 -19.87 -1.99
CA SER A 39 -14.46 -21.28 -1.62
C SER A 39 -13.03 -21.60 -1.19
N THR A 40 -12.42 -22.64 -1.75
CA THR A 40 -10.99 -22.91 -1.59
C THR A 40 -10.16 -21.83 -2.26
N ARG A 41 -8.97 -21.57 -1.72
CA ARG A 41 -8.03 -20.60 -2.26
C ARG A 41 -7.72 -20.89 -3.74
N GLY A 42 -7.78 -19.89 -4.60
CA GLY A 42 -7.56 -20.04 -6.04
C GLY A 42 -7.94 -18.79 -6.83
N TYR A 43 -8.03 -18.89 -8.15
CA TYR A 43 -8.33 -17.74 -9.02
C TYR A 43 -9.53 -17.97 -9.98
N ARG A 44 -10.40 -18.92 -9.68
CA ARG A 44 -11.53 -19.26 -10.55
C ARG A 44 -12.65 -18.22 -10.46
N ASP A 45 -13.08 -17.70 -11.61
CA ASP A 45 -14.34 -16.96 -11.75
C ASP A 45 -15.55 -17.90 -11.65
N GLY A 46 -16.69 -17.40 -11.21
CA GLY A 46 -17.89 -18.21 -11.03
C GLY A 46 -18.92 -17.55 -10.12
N ARG A 47 -19.98 -18.29 -9.76
CA ARG A 47 -21.02 -17.79 -8.87
C ARG A 47 -20.91 -18.40 -7.47
N GLY A 48 -20.99 -17.56 -6.44
CA GLY A 48 -21.05 -18.00 -5.05
C GLY A 48 -19.84 -18.87 -4.68
N SER A 49 -20.10 -20.11 -4.31
CA SER A 49 -19.06 -21.09 -3.94
C SER A 49 -18.26 -21.68 -5.10
N GLU A 50 -18.63 -21.40 -6.35
CA GLU A 50 -17.82 -21.79 -7.52
C GLU A 50 -16.62 -20.87 -7.71
N ALA A 51 -16.74 -19.62 -7.26
CA ALA A 51 -15.66 -18.66 -7.30
C ALA A 51 -14.57 -19.01 -6.28
N GLN A 52 -13.32 -18.69 -6.64
CA GLN A 52 -12.16 -18.87 -5.79
C GLN A 52 -11.35 -17.57 -5.78
N PHE A 53 -11.00 -17.13 -4.58
CA PHE A 53 -10.10 -16.00 -4.35
C PHE A 53 -8.78 -16.51 -3.77
N SER A 54 -7.70 -15.84 -4.11
CA SER A 54 -6.38 -16.09 -3.56
C SER A 54 -6.19 -15.33 -2.25
N GLY A 55 -6.66 -14.09 -2.17
CA GLY A 55 -6.52 -13.21 -1.01
C GLY A 55 -7.08 -11.85 -1.37
N VAL A 56 -8.04 -11.36 -0.60
CA VAL A 56 -8.73 -10.10 -0.89
C VAL A 56 -8.24 -9.02 0.06
N ASP A 57 -7.47 -8.06 -0.48
CA ASP A 57 -6.76 -7.04 0.31
C ASP A 57 -7.40 -5.65 0.21
N GLY A 58 -8.11 -5.34 -0.88
CA GLY A 58 -8.76 -4.07 -1.14
C GLY A 58 -10.17 -4.26 -1.70
N MET A 59 -11.08 -3.34 -1.35
CA MET A 59 -12.47 -3.36 -1.80
C MET A 59 -12.97 -1.94 -2.07
N ALA A 60 -13.71 -1.74 -3.17
CA ALA A 60 -14.42 -0.49 -3.43
C ALA A 60 -15.71 -0.71 -4.20
N TRP A 61 -16.68 0.18 -4.00
CA TRP A 61 -17.94 0.15 -4.74
C TRP A 61 -17.80 0.79 -6.11
N ALA A 62 -18.40 0.15 -7.10
CA ALA A 62 -18.67 0.78 -8.40
C ALA A 62 -20.05 1.42 -8.43
N ALA A 63 -20.27 2.33 -9.39
CA ALA A 63 -21.53 3.04 -9.54
C ALA A 63 -22.72 2.12 -9.89
N ASP A 64 -22.45 0.96 -10.48
CA ASP A 64 -23.45 -0.07 -10.82
C ASP A 64 -23.90 -0.90 -9.59
N GLY A 65 -23.33 -0.65 -8.42
CA GLY A 65 -23.63 -1.40 -7.20
C GLY A 65 -22.88 -2.73 -7.09
N SER A 66 -21.89 -2.99 -7.95
CA SER A 66 -20.97 -4.12 -7.77
C SER A 66 -19.83 -3.76 -6.82
N LEU A 67 -19.29 -4.75 -6.13
CA LEU A 67 -18.07 -4.62 -5.35
C LEU A 67 -16.87 -4.99 -6.22
N TYR A 68 -15.87 -4.13 -6.26
CA TYR A 68 -14.61 -4.40 -6.93
C TYR A 68 -13.57 -4.74 -5.87
N VAL A 69 -12.79 -5.79 -6.10
CA VAL A 69 -11.80 -6.27 -5.13
C VAL A 69 -10.45 -6.51 -5.78
N THR A 70 -9.37 -6.28 -5.06
CA THR A 70 -8.06 -6.82 -5.41
C THR A 70 -7.96 -8.25 -4.89
N ASP A 71 -7.51 -9.17 -5.74
CA ASP A 71 -7.38 -10.60 -5.47
C ASP A 71 -5.98 -11.06 -5.89
N GLY A 72 -5.02 -10.96 -4.97
CA GLY A 72 -3.60 -11.16 -5.27
C GLY A 72 -3.13 -10.23 -6.39
N VAL A 73 -2.84 -10.80 -7.57
CA VAL A 73 -2.40 -10.05 -8.76
C VAL A 73 -3.53 -9.62 -9.70
N TYR A 74 -4.79 -9.90 -9.35
CA TYR A 74 -5.98 -9.61 -10.16
C TYR A 74 -6.86 -8.53 -9.54
N VAL A 75 -7.71 -7.93 -10.36
CA VAL A 75 -8.88 -7.18 -9.90
C VAL A 75 -10.12 -7.94 -10.32
N ARG A 76 -11.09 -8.08 -9.40
CA ARG A 76 -12.36 -8.77 -9.65
C ARG A 76 -13.52 -7.83 -9.49
N ARG A 77 -14.56 -8.02 -10.30
CA ARG A 77 -15.90 -7.52 -10.05
C ARG A 77 -16.71 -8.61 -9.39
N VAL A 78 -17.43 -8.26 -8.33
CA VAL A 78 -18.35 -9.11 -7.58
C VAL A 78 -19.72 -8.46 -7.54
N THR A 79 -20.69 -9.07 -8.18
CA THR A 79 -22.08 -8.61 -8.13
C THR A 79 -22.73 -9.00 -6.81
N MET A 80 -23.82 -8.32 -6.44
CA MET A 80 -24.54 -8.59 -5.19
C MET A 80 -25.30 -9.93 -5.18
N ASP A 81 -25.41 -10.59 -6.34
CA ASP A 81 -25.94 -11.94 -6.49
C ASP A 81 -24.82 -13.02 -6.58
N GLY A 82 -23.58 -12.62 -6.26
CA GLY A 82 -22.44 -13.50 -6.03
C GLY A 82 -21.64 -13.88 -7.28
N VAL A 83 -21.86 -13.23 -8.42
CA VAL A 83 -21.07 -13.50 -9.64
C VAL A 83 -19.73 -12.79 -9.55
N VAL A 84 -18.65 -13.55 -9.68
CA VAL A 84 -17.27 -13.08 -9.69
C VAL A 84 -16.71 -13.17 -11.10
N ALA A 85 -16.15 -12.06 -11.59
CA ALA A 85 -15.47 -11.99 -12.87
C ALA A 85 -14.14 -11.23 -12.72
N THR A 86 -13.07 -11.74 -13.34
CA THR A 86 -11.80 -11.01 -13.42
C THR A 86 -11.88 -9.89 -14.45
N LEU A 87 -11.33 -8.74 -14.08
CA LEU A 87 -11.28 -7.54 -14.91
C LEU A 87 -9.92 -7.40 -15.57
N GLY A 88 -9.92 -6.76 -16.75
CA GLY A 88 -8.73 -6.63 -17.56
C GLY A 88 -8.42 -7.88 -18.37
N LYS A 89 -7.17 -7.99 -18.82
CA LYS A 89 -6.68 -9.08 -19.67
C LYS A 89 -5.94 -10.17 -18.90
N GLY A 90 -6.14 -10.25 -17.59
CA GLY A 90 -5.46 -11.19 -16.69
C GLY A 90 -4.79 -10.48 -15.52
N ALA A 91 -3.64 -11.01 -15.09
CA ALA A 91 -2.88 -10.46 -13.97
C ALA A 91 -2.39 -9.03 -14.30
N LEU A 92 -2.55 -8.10 -13.36
CA LEU A 92 -2.13 -6.71 -13.55
C LEU A 92 -0.70 -6.46 -13.08
N THR A 93 -0.15 -7.39 -12.29
CA THR A 93 1.21 -7.32 -11.74
C THR A 93 1.81 -8.72 -11.61
N THR A 94 3.09 -8.79 -11.31
CA THR A 94 3.80 -10.04 -11.00
C THR A 94 3.91 -10.23 -9.51
N SER A 95 3.61 -11.43 -9.02
CA SER A 95 3.69 -11.73 -7.59
C SER A 95 5.13 -11.67 -7.10
N SER A 96 5.35 -11.01 -5.96
CA SER A 96 6.69 -10.91 -5.35
C SER A 96 6.77 -11.52 -3.95
N TYR A 97 5.88 -11.15 -3.03
CA TYR A 97 5.95 -11.55 -1.61
C TYR A 97 4.56 -11.79 -0.98
N GLY A 98 3.52 -12.03 -1.79
CA GLY A 98 2.15 -12.22 -1.31
C GLY A 98 1.35 -10.92 -1.07
N GLU A 99 2.03 -9.79 -0.91
CA GLU A 99 1.41 -8.44 -0.94
C GLU A 99 1.62 -7.83 -2.34
N ASP A 100 0.63 -7.98 -3.21
CA ASP A 100 0.75 -7.57 -4.62
C ASP A 100 -0.09 -6.32 -4.91
N LEU A 101 -1.41 -6.44 -4.98
CA LEU A 101 -2.33 -5.33 -5.16
C LEU A 101 -3.09 -5.04 -3.85
N MET A 102 -3.07 -3.78 -3.40
CA MET A 102 -3.68 -3.37 -2.12
C MET A 102 -5.01 -2.64 -2.36
N GLY A 103 -5.19 -1.44 -1.81
CA GLY A 103 -6.40 -0.64 -2.00
C GLY A 103 -6.65 -0.25 -3.46
N LEU A 104 -7.93 -0.08 -3.79
CA LEU A 104 -8.39 0.34 -5.10
C LEU A 104 -9.51 1.39 -4.98
N ALA A 105 -9.74 2.15 -6.04
CA ALA A 105 -10.88 3.05 -6.18
C ALA A 105 -11.48 2.95 -7.59
N VAL A 106 -12.80 3.04 -7.70
CA VAL A 106 -13.51 2.99 -8.98
C VAL A 106 -14.03 4.39 -9.31
N SER A 107 -13.63 4.91 -10.47
CA SER A 107 -14.14 6.18 -10.98
C SER A 107 -15.57 6.04 -11.52
N PRO A 108 -16.34 7.14 -11.59
CA PRO A 108 -17.67 7.13 -12.20
C PRO A 108 -17.71 6.64 -13.65
N SER A 109 -16.62 6.78 -14.40
CA SER A 109 -16.48 6.28 -15.78
C SER A 109 -16.18 4.79 -15.88
N GLY A 110 -16.03 4.09 -14.75
CA GLY A 110 -15.74 2.66 -14.67
C GLY A 110 -14.25 2.31 -14.73
N SER A 111 -13.34 3.30 -14.81
CA SER A 111 -11.92 3.02 -14.63
C SER A 111 -11.62 2.67 -13.17
N VAL A 112 -10.72 1.71 -12.96
CA VAL A 112 -10.28 1.27 -11.63
C VAL A 112 -8.84 1.69 -11.41
N TYR A 113 -8.57 2.38 -10.30
CA TYR A 113 -7.24 2.77 -9.88
C TYR A 113 -6.79 1.85 -8.76
N VAL A 114 -5.59 1.29 -8.86
CA VAL A 114 -5.12 0.20 -8.00
C VAL A 114 -3.73 0.51 -7.47
N ALA A 115 -3.54 0.31 -6.17
CA ALA A 115 -2.23 0.37 -5.53
C ALA A 115 -1.46 -0.92 -5.82
N ASP A 116 -0.52 -0.88 -6.77
CA ASP A 116 0.42 -1.97 -7.01
C ASP A 116 1.58 -1.81 -6.03
N TYR A 117 1.40 -2.44 -4.86
CA TYR A 117 2.31 -2.33 -3.73
C TYR A 117 3.66 -2.96 -4.07
N SER A 118 3.66 -4.14 -4.71
CA SER A 118 4.89 -4.86 -5.03
C SER A 118 5.78 -4.10 -6.02
N GLN A 119 5.17 -3.48 -7.04
CA GLN A 119 5.87 -2.71 -8.08
C GLN A 119 6.01 -1.21 -7.78
N ARG A 120 5.49 -0.72 -6.65
CA ARG A 120 5.64 0.69 -6.19
C ARG A 120 5.06 1.69 -7.19
N ARG A 121 3.84 1.43 -7.65
CA ARG A 121 3.16 2.26 -8.63
C ARG A 121 1.65 2.24 -8.47
N VAL A 122 0.99 3.26 -9.03
CA VAL A 122 -0.46 3.31 -9.17
C VAL A 122 -0.80 2.96 -10.61
N ILE A 123 -1.65 1.94 -10.78
CA ILE A 123 -2.14 1.49 -12.08
C ILE A 123 -3.58 1.97 -12.26
N GLN A 124 -3.93 2.39 -13.46
CA GLN A 124 -5.32 2.50 -13.91
C GLN A 124 -5.65 1.35 -14.85
N LEU A 125 -6.69 0.61 -14.53
CA LEU A 125 -7.37 -0.33 -15.42
C LEU A 125 -8.56 0.40 -16.06
N LEU A 126 -8.57 0.45 -17.38
CA LEU A 126 -9.60 1.07 -18.18
C LEU A 126 -10.77 0.10 -18.42
N PRO A 127 -11.98 0.61 -18.74
CA PRO A 127 -13.14 -0.24 -19.01
C PRO A 127 -12.96 -1.22 -20.19
N ASP A 128 -12.07 -0.90 -21.14
CA ASP A 128 -11.70 -1.78 -22.26
C ASP A 128 -10.75 -2.92 -21.85
N GLY A 129 -10.37 -2.97 -20.57
CA GLY A 129 -9.47 -3.96 -19.98
C GLY A 129 -7.98 -3.65 -20.14
N ASN A 130 -7.60 -2.54 -20.77
CA ASN A 130 -6.21 -2.11 -20.87
C ASN A 130 -5.74 -1.43 -19.58
N THR A 131 -4.44 -1.50 -19.29
CA THR A 131 -3.84 -0.85 -18.12
C THR A 131 -2.84 0.24 -18.51
N ARG A 132 -2.69 1.23 -17.64
CA ARG A 132 -1.62 2.24 -17.71
C ARG A 132 -1.09 2.56 -16.32
N THR A 133 0.21 2.88 -16.24
CA THR A 133 0.80 3.39 -15.00
C THR A 133 0.54 4.89 -14.89
N ILE A 134 -0.03 5.33 -13.77
CA ILE A 134 -0.38 6.74 -13.53
C ILE A 134 0.70 7.46 -12.72
N SER A 135 1.35 6.74 -11.81
CA SER A 135 2.40 7.32 -10.96
C SER A 135 3.30 6.24 -10.37
N GLU A 136 4.58 6.56 -10.24
CA GLU A 136 5.53 5.79 -9.44
C GLU A 136 5.66 6.42 -8.03
N THR A 137 5.84 5.58 -7.00
CA THR A 137 5.95 6.03 -5.60
C THR A 137 7.40 6.23 -5.15
N GLY A 138 8.36 5.79 -5.97
CA GLY A 138 9.80 5.90 -5.73
C GLY A 138 10.35 4.74 -4.90
N LEU A 139 11.64 4.83 -4.55
CA LEU A 139 12.40 3.68 -4.02
C LEU A 139 11.84 3.09 -2.72
N PHE A 140 11.47 3.94 -1.77
CA PHE A 140 11.18 3.56 -0.39
C PHE A 140 9.71 3.47 -0.04
N TRP A 141 8.82 3.89 -0.94
CA TRP A 141 7.40 4.04 -0.67
C TRP A 141 6.63 3.03 -1.50
N SER A 142 5.63 2.40 -0.91
CA SER A 142 4.69 1.54 -1.63
C SER A 142 3.28 2.05 -1.39
N PRO A 143 2.44 2.15 -2.45
CA PRO A 143 1.07 2.56 -2.29
C PRO A 143 0.26 1.46 -1.60
N THR A 144 -0.60 1.84 -0.66
CA THR A 144 -1.43 0.89 0.11
C THR A 144 -2.92 1.21 -0.02
N GLY A 145 -3.30 2.49 -0.07
CA GLY A 145 -4.69 2.93 -0.19
C GLY A 145 -4.86 3.96 -1.28
N ILE A 146 -5.99 3.89 -1.99
CA ILE A 146 -6.36 4.85 -3.04
C ILE A 146 -7.80 5.29 -2.81
N THR A 147 -8.06 6.59 -2.97
CA THR A 147 -9.42 7.12 -3.06
C THR A 147 -9.48 8.23 -4.11
N ILE A 148 -10.68 8.50 -4.62
CA ILE A 148 -10.94 9.53 -5.62
C ILE A 148 -11.81 10.60 -4.96
N VAL A 149 -11.40 11.86 -5.08
CA VAL A 149 -12.18 13.02 -4.61
C VAL A 149 -12.24 14.03 -5.75
N GLY A 150 -13.43 14.20 -6.33
CA GLY A 150 -13.57 14.92 -7.59
C GLY A 150 -12.86 14.17 -8.72
N GLU A 151 -11.95 14.85 -9.42
CA GLU A 151 -11.09 14.23 -10.44
C GLU A 151 -9.70 13.84 -9.92
N ASP A 152 -9.40 14.20 -8.67
CA ASP A 152 -8.10 13.96 -8.05
C ASP A 152 -8.04 12.58 -7.40
N LEU A 153 -6.88 11.95 -7.50
CA LEU A 153 -6.54 10.71 -6.82
C LEU A 153 -5.74 11.01 -5.56
N TYR A 154 -6.10 10.38 -4.45
CA TYR A 154 -5.39 10.47 -3.19
C TYR A 154 -4.81 9.10 -2.85
N VAL A 155 -3.49 9.04 -2.69
CA VAL A 155 -2.73 7.80 -2.52
C VAL A 155 -2.03 7.81 -1.18
N LEU A 156 -2.40 6.86 -0.32
CA LEU A 156 -1.68 6.55 0.92
C LEU A 156 -0.49 5.66 0.61
N GLU A 157 0.67 6.02 1.12
CA GLU A 157 1.92 5.31 0.87
C GLU A 157 2.67 5.07 2.17
N HIS A 158 3.22 3.87 2.32
CA HIS A 158 3.97 3.44 3.49
C HIS A 158 5.43 3.17 3.12
N LEU A 159 6.32 3.34 4.10
CA LEU A 159 7.71 2.91 3.97
C LEU A 159 7.78 1.39 3.79
N ARG A 160 8.61 0.92 2.85
CA ARG A 160 8.89 -0.51 2.68
C ARG A 160 10.09 -0.95 3.51
N MET A 161 10.19 -2.25 3.76
CA MET A 161 11.38 -2.90 4.32
C MET A 161 12.67 -2.50 3.56
N PRO A 162 13.79 -2.32 4.29
CA PRO A 162 13.96 -2.53 5.73
C PRO A 162 13.53 -1.32 6.60
N LEU A 163 13.00 -0.25 6.00
CA LEU A 163 12.74 1.00 6.73
C LEU A 163 11.43 1.01 7.51
N VAL A 164 10.56 0.00 7.33
CA VAL A 164 9.30 -0.09 8.11
C VAL A 164 9.56 -0.13 9.61
N ILE A 165 10.67 -0.76 10.03
CA ILE A 165 11.06 -0.86 11.44
C ILE A 165 11.27 0.52 12.08
N LEU A 166 11.64 1.52 11.28
CA LEU A 166 11.79 2.89 11.75
C LEU A 166 10.41 3.45 12.15
N GLY A 167 9.36 3.15 11.38
CA GLY A 167 7.99 3.52 11.73
C GLY A 167 7.54 2.91 13.06
N ASP A 168 7.80 1.62 13.27
CA ASP A 168 7.39 0.90 14.48
C ASP A 168 8.05 1.44 15.76
N ILE A 169 9.30 1.91 15.66
CA ILE A 169 10.03 2.54 16.77
C ILE A 169 9.89 4.07 16.77
N GLY A 170 9.06 4.64 15.90
CA GLY A 170 8.71 6.06 15.86
C GLY A 170 9.82 6.97 15.32
N ILE A 171 10.69 6.49 14.44
CA ILE A 171 11.77 7.25 13.81
C ILE A 171 11.45 7.52 12.33
N GLY A 172 11.51 8.79 11.93
CA GLY A 172 11.34 9.19 10.53
C GLY A 172 9.88 9.20 10.07
N ALA A 173 9.67 9.51 8.79
CA ALA A 173 8.36 9.51 8.16
C ALA A 173 7.97 8.10 7.74
N TYR A 174 6.85 7.57 8.21
CA TYR A 174 6.45 6.18 7.95
C TYR A 174 5.21 6.03 7.07
N ALA A 175 4.42 7.09 6.93
CA ALA A 175 3.34 7.18 5.97
C ALA A 175 3.27 8.57 5.34
N ARG A 176 2.74 8.66 4.12
CA ARG A 176 2.44 9.92 3.46
C ARG A 176 1.21 9.80 2.58
N VAL A 177 0.59 10.95 2.29
CA VAL A 177 -0.49 11.04 1.30
C VAL A 177 -0.03 11.92 0.15
N ARG A 178 -0.15 11.41 -1.08
CA ARG A 178 0.04 12.17 -2.31
C ARG A 178 -1.31 12.42 -2.99
N ARG A 179 -1.51 13.63 -3.50
CA ARG A 179 -2.58 13.96 -4.44
C ARG A 179 -2.00 13.91 -5.85
N ILE A 180 -2.68 13.23 -6.76
CA ILE A 180 -2.37 13.16 -8.18
C ILE A 180 -3.55 13.78 -8.91
N SER A 181 -3.30 14.87 -9.62
CA SER A 181 -4.34 15.60 -10.36
C SER A 181 -4.43 15.10 -11.81
N PRO A 182 -5.53 15.33 -12.54
CA PRO A 182 -5.73 14.81 -13.90
C PRO A 182 -4.67 15.21 -14.93
N ASP A 183 -4.03 16.35 -14.70
CA ASP A 183 -2.90 16.88 -15.49
C ASP A 183 -1.58 16.11 -15.26
N GLY A 184 -1.57 15.14 -14.34
CA GLY A 184 -0.39 14.37 -13.94
C GLY A 184 0.41 15.03 -12.82
N THR A 185 0.00 16.19 -12.31
CA THR A 185 0.68 16.87 -11.22
C THR A 185 0.55 16.06 -9.92
N VAL A 186 1.70 15.70 -9.33
CA VAL A 186 1.77 14.97 -8.07
C VAL A 186 2.30 15.86 -6.96
N ILE A 187 1.51 16.05 -5.90
CA ILE A 187 1.94 16.78 -4.71
C ILE A 187 1.78 15.93 -3.46
N ARG A 188 2.69 16.10 -2.51
CA ARG A 188 2.55 15.49 -1.17
C ARG A 188 1.78 16.45 -0.27
N ILE A 189 0.64 16.01 0.23
CA ILE A 189 -0.26 16.85 1.03
C ILE A 189 -0.14 16.57 2.54
N ALA A 190 0.35 15.38 2.91
CA ALA A 190 0.56 15.02 4.30
C ALA A 190 1.76 14.08 4.43
N THR A 191 2.46 14.16 5.56
CA THR A 191 3.51 13.21 5.97
C THR A 191 3.33 12.92 7.44
N VAL A 192 3.26 11.64 7.80
CA VAL A 192 3.15 11.20 9.18
C VAL A 192 4.54 10.81 9.67
N TRP A 193 4.97 11.48 10.74
CA TRP A 193 6.29 11.30 11.36
C TRP A 193 6.17 10.54 12.66
N GLY A 194 7.14 9.67 12.94
CA GLY A 194 7.18 8.94 14.19
C GLY A 194 7.50 9.87 15.37
N GLY A 195 6.93 9.57 16.54
CA GLY A 195 7.04 10.43 17.73
C GLY A 195 8.47 10.59 18.29
N ASN A 196 9.38 9.66 17.99
CA ASN A 196 10.77 9.69 18.43
C ASN A 196 11.72 10.36 17.43
N THR A 197 11.22 10.81 16.28
CA THR A 197 12.05 11.34 15.17
C THR A 197 12.98 12.47 15.63
N LEU A 198 12.45 13.44 16.38
CA LEU A 198 13.23 14.62 16.81
C LEU A 198 14.32 14.23 17.81
N THR A 199 13.96 13.42 18.81
CA THR A 199 14.91 12.90 19.81
C THR A 199 16.08 12.19 19.13
N PHE A 200 15.78 11.33 18.16
CA PHE A 200 16.81 10.59 17.43
C PHE A 200 17.70 11.50 16.58
N ALA A 201 17.12 12.50 15.92
CA ALA A 201 17.87 13.50 15.17
C ALA A 201 18.84 14.28 16.06
N ILE A 202 18.41 14.68 17.26
CA ILE A 202 19.26 15.38 18.25
C ILE A 202 20.42 14.48 18.70
N VAL A 203 20.15 13.21 19.02
CA VAL A 203 21.19 12.24 19.42
C VAL A 203 22.23 12.06 18.32
N LEU A 204 21.82 11.93 17.07
CA LEU A 204 22.74 11.80 15.92
C LEU A 204 23.61 13.05 15.73
N LEU A 205 23.03 14.24 15.85
CA LEU A 205 23.78 15.50 15.77
C LEU A 205 24.80 15.62 16.90
N ALA A 206 24.44 15.24 18.13
CA ALA A 206 25.35 15.25 19.28
C ALA A 206 26.52 14.27 19.08
N ILE A 207 26.26 13.06 18.59
CA ILE A 207 27.30 12.07 18.26
C ILE A 207 28.22 12.62 17.15
N GLY A 208 27.65 13.20 16.09
CA GLY A 208 28.42 13.80 15.00
C GLY A 208 29.34 14.92 15.48
N ALA A 209 28.82 15.83 16.31
CA ALA A 209 29.60 16.90 16.92
C ALA A 209 30.75 16.37 17.79
N LEU A 210 30.49 15.32 18.59
CA LEU A 210 31.50 14.66 19.42
C LEU A 210 32.61 14.02 18.56
N LEU A 211 32.24 13.33 17.48
CA LEU A 211 33.20 12.72 16.56
C LEU A 211 34.09 13.79 15.89
N ILE A 212 33.50 14.90 15.44
CA ILE A 212 34.24 16.03 14.86
C ILE A 212 35.19 16.63 15.90
N PHE A 213 34.74 16.79 17.15
CA PHE A 213 35.57 17.29 18.24
C PHE A 213 36.77 16.38 18.52
N VAL A 214 36.54 15.07 18.67
CA VAL A 214 37.59 14.07 18.90
C VAL A 214 38.58 14.05 17.72
N TRP A 215 38.08 14.09 16.48
CA TRP A 215 38.92 14.17 15.29
C TRP A 215 39.79 15.42 15.28
N ARG A 216 39.21 16.61 15.54
CA ARG A 216 39.96 17.88 15.64
C ARG A 216 41.02 17.83 16.74
N PHE A 217 40.69 17.26 17.88
CA PHE A 217 41.60 17.12 19.01
C PHE A 217 42.78 16.20 18.70
N ARG A 218 42.51 15.02 18.10
CA ARG A 218 43.56 14.09 17.64
C ARG A 218 44.45 14.73 16.58
N ARG A 219 43.88 15.48 15.63
CA ARG A 219 44.64 16.21 14.60
C ARG A 219 45.56 17.27 15.21
N ARG A 220 45.07 18.08 16.15
CA ARG A 220 45.89 19.08 16.87
C ARG A 220 47.03 18.43 17.66
N ARG A 221 46.78 17.30 18.33
CA ARG A 221 47.84 16.54 19.03
C ARG A 221 48.90 15.99 18.07
N LYS A 222 48.52 15.49 16.90
CA LYS A 222 49.46 14.99 15.87
C LYS A 222 50.38 16.10 15.36
N ILE A 223 49.83 17.29 15.06
CA ILE A 223 50.61 18.47 14.64
C ILE A 223 51.59 18.91 15.74
N ARG A 224 51.14 19.00 17.01
CA ARG A 224 52.04 19.38 18.12
C ARG A 224 53.19 18.39 18.32
N ARG A 225 52.97 17.09 18.10
CA ARG A 225 54.02 16.06 18.17
C ARG A 225 55.03 16.18 17.03
N SER A 226 54.58 16.45 15.79
CA SER A 226 55.50 16.61 14.65
C SER A 226 56.38 17.86 14.78
N HIS A 227 55.84 18.98 15.29
CA HIS A 227 56.65 20.18 15.56
C HIS A 227 57.68 19.97 16.68
N ARG A 228 57.35 19.21 17.73
CA ARG A 228 58.32 18.87 18.79
C ARG A 228 59.41 17.92 18.30
N ALA A 229 59.10 16.99 17.40
CA ALA A 229 60.07 16.06 16.83
C ALA A 229 60.98 16.70 15.77
N ALA A 230 60.58 17.80 15.14
CA ALA A 230 61.39 18.55 14.18
C ALA A 230 62.29 19.64 14.83
N ALA A 231 62.10 19.91 16.11
CA ALA A 231 62.86 20.91 16.87
C ALA A 231 63.89 20.27 17.84
N ALA A 232 64.03 18.95 17.81
CA ALA A 232 65.03 18.17 18.53
C ALA A 232 65.95 17.49 17.52
#